data_AF-A0A2K3PQX7-F1
#
_entry.id   AF-A0A2K3PQX7-F1
#
_cell.length_a   1.000
_cell.length_b   1.000
_cell.length_c   1.000
_cell.angle_alpha   90.00
_cell.angle_beta   90.00
_cell.angle_gamma   90.00
#
_symmetry.space_group_name_H-M   'P 1'
#
loop_
_entity.id
_entity.type
_entity.pdbx_description
1 polymer ?
#
loop_
_entity_poly.entity_id
_entity_poly.type
_entity_poly.pdbx_seq_one_letter_code
_entity_poly.pdbx_strand_id
1 'polypeptide(L)'
;MQVELINKGPDSKIGIKYIVTLEEDGLGSELEISNSNSLPLHMTGSILTHVTVSSPEATYAIGLERSNYYSRLPFESKFILSPPDSSEEKGFGKIWKSSVRQLFPGLEADGSQSDDEDMNGEEMDTYKQLKERISLVFPGLEADGSQSDDEDMNGEEMDTYKQLKERISLVYTNAPRSFTLIDRGRRNSILVGRNGFDESYLYSPGSAGIENYSKYAYICVGQAAVLQPIVLKPEDVWKGGQYLHNPNL
;
A
#
# COMPACT_ATOMS: atom_id res chain seq x y z
N MET A 1 25.29 9.64 -6.30
CA MET A 1 24.63 10.96 -6.21
C MET A 1 23.69 10.94 -5.02
N GLN A 2 23.61 12.02 -4.22
CA GLN A 2 22.68 12.11 -3.10
C GLN A 2 21.84 13.38 -3.20
N VAL A 3 20.54 13.28 -2.90
CA VAL A 3 19.59 14.39 -2.88
C VAL A 3 18.85 14.37 -1.55
N GLU A 4 18.69 15.54 -0.94
CA GLU A 4 17.97 15.70 0.33
C GLU A 4 16.77 16.63 0.14
N LEU A 5 15.61 16.19 0.63
CA LEU A 5 14.38 16.96 0.70
C LEU A 5 14.04 17.17 2.18
N ILE A 6 13.96 18.43 2.61
CA ILE A 6 13.68 18.77 4.01
C ILE A 6 12.38 19.57 4.05
N ASN A 7 11.46 19.13 4.89
CA ASN A 7 10.22 19.82 5.20
C ASN A 7 10.09 19.99 6.72
N LYS A 8 9.58 21.13 7.15
CA LYS A 8 9.24 21.39 8.55
C LYS A 8 7.78 21.79 8.63
N GLY A 9 7.09 21.29 9.66
CA GLY A 9 5.72 21.66 9.94
C GLY A 9 5.57 23.17 10.22
N PRO A 10 4.33 23.69 10.24
CA PRO A 10 4.05 25.12 10.38
C PRO A 10 4.68 25.77 11.62
N ASP A 11 4.80 25.02 12.71
CA ASP A 11 5.41 25.46 13.97
C ASP A 11 6.88 25.02 14.12
N SER A 12 7.45 24.41 13.08
CA SER A 12 8.81 23.83 13.05
C SER A 12 9.10 22.77 14.12
N LYS A 13 8.07 22.23 14.80
CA LYS A 13 8.28 21.20 15.83
C LYS A 13 8.35 19.79 15.27
N ILE A 14 7.75 19.55 14.11
CA ILE A 14 7.91 18.29 13.37
C ILE A 14 8.78 18.57 12.16
N GLY A 15 9.87 17.83 12.03
CA GLY A 15 10.78 17.89 10.89
C GLY A 15 10.77 16.57 10.14
N ILE A 16 10.73 16.63 8.82
CA ILE A 16 10.83 15.47 7.94
C ILE A 16 12.00 15.73 6.99
N LYS A 17 12.95 14.80 6.94
CA LYS A 17 14.06 14.78 6.00
C LYS A 17 14.02 13.49 5.21
N TYR A 18 13.88 13.59 3.90
CA TYR A 18 13.93 12.46 2.98
C TYR A 18 15.23 12.52 2.16
N ILE A 19 15.99 11.43 2.16
CA ILE A 19 17.30 11.34 1.53
C ILE A 19 17.22 10.25 0.47
N VAL A 20 17.61 10.58 -0.75
CA VAL A 20 17.73 9.62 -1.85
C VAL A 20 19.19 9.52 -2.26
N THR A 21 19.72 8.31 -2.21
CA THR A 21 21.11 8.00 -2.56
C THR A 21 21.12 7.05 -3.75
N LEU A 22 21.66 7.51 -4.86
CA LEU A 22 21.90 6.70 -6.05
C LEU A 22 23.37 6.26 -6.08
N GLU A 23 23.58 4.97 -6.06
CA GLU A 23 24.87 4.29 -6.20
C GLU A 23 24.97 3.68 -7.61
N GLU A 24 26.10 3.03 -7.93
CA GLU A 24 26.31 2.39 -9.24
C GLU A 24 25.30 1.26 -9.50
N ASP A 25 25.05 0.46 -8.46
CA ASP A 25 24.21 -0.74 -8.47
C ASP A 25 22.99 -0.63 -7.53
N GLY A 26 22.76 0.54 -6.92
CA GLY A 26 21.82 0.69 -5.81
C GLY A 26 21.06 2.01 -5.74
N LEU A 27 19.91 1.97 -5.09
CA LEU A 27 19.08 3.12 -4.75
C LEU A 27 18.66 3.02 -3.27
N GLY A 28 19.18 3.92 -2.44
CA GLY A 28 18.76 4.13 -1.07
C GLY A 28 17.70 5.23 -0.98
N SER A 29 16.71 5.02 -0.13
CA SER A 29 15.67 5.99 0.23
C SER A 29 15.48 5.98 1.74
N GLU A 30 15.91 7.03 2.41
CA GLU A 30 15.87 7.15 3.87
C GLU A 30 14.95 8.29 4.29
N LEU A 31 14.25 8.08 5.41
CA LEU A 31 13.34 9.02 6.04
C LEU A 31 13.79 9.22 7.49
N GLU A 32 14.07 10.47 7.82
CA GLU A 32 14.35 10.92 9.18
C GLU A 32 13.22 11.85 9.62
N ILE A 33 12.64 11.56 10.79
CA ILE A 33 11.55 12.34 11.37
C ILE A 33 11.96 12.78 12.77
N SER A 34 11.90 14.09 13.02
CA SER A 34 12.22 14.69 14.32
C SER A 34 10.96 15.24 14.98
N ASN A 35 10.83 14.98 16.29
CA ASN A 35 9.73 15.50 17.10
C ASN A 35 10.27 16.40 18.22
N SER A 36 10.20 17.71 18.03
CA SER A 36 10.51 18.73 19.04
C SER A 36 9.24 19.23 19.76
N ASN A 37 8.17 18.42 19.77
CA ASN A 37 7.03 18.66 20.63
C ASN A 37 7.27 18.08 22.03
N SER A 38 6.52 18.59 23.00
CA SER A 38 6.43 18.01 24.34
C SER A 38 5.57 16.74 24.42
N LEU A 39 4.88 16.37 23.34
CA LEU A 39 4.01 15.19 23.26
C LEU A 39 4.54 14.16 22.24
N PRO A 40 4.30 12.85 22.47
CA PRO A 40 4.63 11.81 21.50
C PRO A 40 3.86 11.98 20.18
N LEU A 41 4.51 11.59 19.08
CA LEU A 41 3.93 11.57 17.75
C LEU A 41 3.68 10.12 17.31
N HIS A 42 2.45 9.83 16.88
CA HIS A 42 2.08 8.55 16.27
C HIS A 42 2.05 8.71 14.76
N MET A 43 2.85 7.93 14.04
CA MET A 43 3.04 8.09 12.61
C MET A 43 2.68 6.81 11.88
N THR A 44 1.88 6.96 10.83
CA THR A 44 1.66 5.94 9.82
C THR A 44 2.19 6.43 8.49
N GLY A 45 2.62 5.50 7.64
CA GLY A 45 3.14 5.86 6.33
C GLY A 45 3.88 4.73 5.66
N SER A 46 4.39 5.02 4.46
CA SER A 46 5.17 4.07 3.69
C SER A 46 6.16 4.77 2.75
N ILE A 47 7.21 4.04 2.39
CA ILE A 47 8.10 4.37 1.27
C ILE A 47 7.86 3.30 0.22
N LEU A 48 7.26 3.69 -0.92
CA LEU A 48 6.85 2.78 -1.97
C LEU A 48 7.65 3.01 -3.25
N THR A 49 8.16 1.94 -3.83
CA THR A 49 8.87 1.95 -5.10
C THR A 49 8.20 1.03 -6.12
N HIS A 50 7.92 1.58 -7.29
CA HIS A 50 7.39 0.83 -8.43
C HIS A 50 8.55 0.27 -9.25
N VAL A 51 8.77 -1.04 -9.15
CA VAL A 51 9.82 -1.75 -9.88
C VAL A 51 9.26 -2.22 -11.21
N THR A 52 9.83 -1.76 -12.32
CA THR A 52 9.44 -2.21 -13.66
C THR A 52 9.90 -3.64 -13.90
N VAL A 53 9.00 -4.48 -14.40
CA VAL A 53 9.25 -5.89 -14.72
C VAL A 53 8.88 -6.22 -16.17
N SER A 54 9.14 -7.43 -16.65
CA SER A 54 8.64 -7.91 -17.94
C SER A 54 7.15 -8.20 -17.86
N SER A 55 6.71 -8.87 -16.80
CA SER A 55 5.30 -9.12 -16.50
C SER A 55 5.17 -9.63 -15.06
N PRO A 56 4.04 -9.40 -14.39
CA PRO A 56 3.83 -9.97 -13.05
C PRO A 56 3.87 -11.51 -13.03
N GLU A 57 3.40 -12.17 -14.09
CA GLU A 57 3.45 -13.64 -14.23
C GLU A 57 4.88 -14.21 -14.24
N ALA A 58 5.82 -13.48 -14.86
CA ALA A 58 7.23 -13.86 -14.93
C ALA A 58 8.05 -13.39 -13.72
N THR A 59 7.40 -12.78 -12.71
CA THR A 59 8.05 -12.22 -11.54
C THR A 59 7.67 -12.99 -10.27
N TYR A 60 8.65 -13.19 -9.40
CA TYR A 60 8.45 -13.81 -8.10
C TYR A 60 9.32 -13.14 -7.03
N ALA A 61 8.84 -13.20 -5.78
CA ALA A 61 9.60 -12.76 -4.60
C ALA A 61 10.12 -13.97 -3.84
N ILE A 62 11.37 -13.93 -3.35
CA ILE A 62 11.98 -15.00 -2.54
C ILE A 62 12.47 -14.45 -1.20
N GLY A 63 12.46 -15.31 -0.19
CA GLY A 63 12.89 -14.97 1.18
C GLY A 63 11.77 -14.43 2.08
N LEU A 64 10.52 -14.41 1.60
CA LEU A 64 9.36 -14.04 2.42
C LEU A 64 8.79 -15.23 3.22
N GLU A 65 9.32 -16.43 3.01
CA GLU A 65 8.94 -17.63 3.76
C GLU A 65 8.91 -17.38 5.28
N ARG A 66 7.88 -17.89 5.93
CA ARG A 66 7.59 -17.74 7.37
C ARG A 66 7.27 -16.31 7.83
N SER A 67 7.15 -15.38 6.90
CA SER A 67 6.63 -14.04 7.20
C SER A 67 5.11 -14.11 7.28
N ASN A 68 4.54 -13.43 8.27
CA ASN A 68 3.11 -13.26 8.34
C ASN A 68 2.70 -12.16 7.36
N TYR A 69 1.56 -12.29 6.68
CA TYR A 69 1.03 -11.26 5.81
C TYR A 69 -0.41 -10.92 6.16
N TYR A 70 -0.79 -9.69 5.83
CA TYR A 70 -2.15 -9.17 5.92
C TYR A 70 -2.57 -8.62 4.57
N SER A 71 -3.72 -9.08 4.05
CA SER A 71 -4.31 -8.47 2.88
C SER A 71 -4.86 -7.08 3.22
N ARG A 72 -4.46 -6.05 2.47
CA ARG A 72 -4.92 -4.66 2.66
C ARG A 72 -5.33 -4.05 1.34
N LEU A 73 -6.20 -3.05 1.38
CA LEU A 73 -6.41 -2.22 0.19
C LEU A 73 -5.08 -1.59 -0.25
N PRO A 74 -4.82 -1.47 -1.56
CA PRO A 74 -3.66 -0.74 -2.04
C PRO A 74 -3.69 0.68 -1.49
N PHE A 75 -2.53 1.22 -1.14
CA PHE A 75 -2.41 2.62 -0.76
C PHE A 75 -3.06 3.52 -1.83
N GLU A 76 -3.81 4.53 -1.44
CA GLU A 76 -4.31 5.51 -2.39
C GLU A 76 -3.25 6.59 -2.59
N SER A 77 -2.81 6.76 -3.83
CA SER A 77 -1.87 7.82 -4.19
C SER A 77 -2.01 8.18 -5.65
N LYS A 78 -1.96 9.48 -5.96
CA LYS A 78 -1.88 9.97 -7.34
C LYS A 78 -0.66 9.47 -8.11
N PHE A 79 0.33 8.92 -7.40
CA PHE A 79 1.55 8.36 -7.98
C PHE A 79 1.49 6.85 -8.21
N ILE A 80 0.39 6.18 -7.80
CA ILE A 80 0.20 4.77 -8.09
C ILE A 80 -0.32 4.59 -9.51
N LEU A 81 0.32 3.67 -10.24
CA LEU A 81 -0.04 3.36 -11.61
C LEU A 81 -1.26 2.45 -11.64
N SER A 82 -2.42 2.99 -11.97
CA SER A 82 -3.63 2.20 -12.20
C SER A 82 -3.63 1.64 -13.63
N PRO A 83 -3.57 0.31 -13.84
CA PRO A 83 -3.77 -0.27 -15.15
C PRO A 83 -5.14 0.15 -15.71
N PRO A 84 -5.27 0.38 -17.04
CA PRO A 84 -6.57 0.58 -17.65
C PRO A 84 -7.41 -0.65 -17.34
N ASP A 85 -8.65 -0.42 -16.90
CA ASP A 85 -9.59 -1.49 -16.60
C ASP A 85 -9.73 -2.38 -17.85
N SER A 86 -8.95 -3.47 -17.90
CA SER A 86 -9.18 -4.53 -18.87
C SER A 86 -10.55 -5.09 -18.54
N SER A 87 -11.45 -5.08 -19.51
CA SER A 87 -12.88 -5.34 -19.40
C SER A 87 -13.28 -6.78 -19.00
N GLU A 88 -12.45 -7.46 -18.21
CA GLU A 88 -12.87 -8.52 -17.31
C GLU A 88 -12.49 -8.16 -15.87
N GLU A 89 -13.30 -7.31 -15.23
CA GLU A 89 -13.44 -7.39 -13.79
C GLU A 89 -13.97 -8.79 -13.46
N LYS A 90 -13.06 -9.69 -13.12
CA LYS A 90 -13.31 -10.79 -12.20
C LYS A 90 -12.67 -10.39 -10.88
N GLY A 91 -13.50 -10.11 -9.89
CA GLY A 91 -13.05 -9.86 -8.52
C GLY A 91 -13.66 -8.63 -7.89
N PHE A 92 -13.06 -7.44 -8.12
CA PHE A 92 -13.26 -6.32 -7.19
C PHE A 92 -14.01 -5.09 -7.75
N GLY A 93 -13.76 -4.67 -8.99
CA GLY A 93 -14.34 -3.42 -9.53
C GLY A 93 -15.83 -3.48 -9.90
N LYS A 94 -16.33 -4.66 -10.30
CA LYS A 94 -17.69 -4.85 -10.84
C LYS A 94 -18.78 -4.75 -9.77
N ILE A 95 -18.45 -5.23 -8.57
CA ILE A 95 -19.34 -5.22 -7.40
C ILE A 95 -19.60 -3.78 -6.95
N TRP A 96 -18.58 -2.93 -6.99
CA TRP A 96 -18.69 -1.53 -6.62
C TRP A 96 -19.41 -0.70 -7.70
N LYS A 97 -19.10 -0.87 -8.98
CA LYS A 97 -19.66 -0.02 -10.05
C LYS A 97 -21.15 -0.24 -10.33
N SER A 98 -21.69 -1.46 -10.20
CA SER A 98 -23.12 -1.71 -10.49
C SER A 98 -24.04 -1.37 -9.33
N SER A 99 -23.57 -1.60 -8.09
CA SER A 99 -24.39 -1.46 -6.89
C SER A 99 -24.69 0.00 -6.56
N VAL A 100 -23.73 0.90 -6.76
CA VAL A 100 -23.88 2.33 -6.48
C VAL A 100 -24.90 2.99 -7.42
N ARG A 101 -24.96 2.57 -8.70
CA ARG A 101 -25.92 3.09 -9.69
C ARG A 101 -27.36 2.60 -9.48
N GLN A 102 -27.56 1.38 -8.97
CA GLN A 102 -28.90 0.83 -8.77
C GLN A 102 -29.58 1.33 -7.49
N LEU A 103 -28.80 1.70 -6.49
CA LEU A 103 -29.31 2.18 -5.20
C LEU A 103 -29.68 3.66 -5.19
N PHE A 104 -29.07 4.47 -6.08
CA PHE A 104 -29.26 5.92 -6.11
C PHE A 104 -29.41 6.41 -7.57
N PRO A 105 -30.62 6.38 -8.14
CA PRO A 105 -30.85 6.89 -9.49
C PRO A 105 -30.72 8.41 -9.48
N GLY A 106 -29.61 8.91 -10.03
CA GLY A 106 -29.33 10.36 -10.16
C GLY A 106 -27.93 10.79 -9.69
N LEU A 107 -27.17 9.92 -9.03
CA LEU A 107 -25.78 10.21 -8.67
C LEU A 107 -24.86 9.83 -9.84
N GLU A 108 -24.50 10.81 -10.66
CA GLU A 108 -23.35 10.66 -11.57
C GLU A 108 -22.08 10.72 -10.73
N ALA A 109 -21.25 9.67 -10.82
CA ALA A 109 -19.90 9.69 -10.28
C ALA A 109 -19.04 10.59 -11.17
N ASP A 110 -19.18 11.89 -11.01
CA ASP A 110 -18.24 12.88 -11.50
C ASP A 110 -17.25 13.25 -10.39
N GLY A 111 -16.00 13.46 -10.79
CA GLY A 111 -14.91 13.75 -9.87
C GLY A 111 -14.97 15.18 -9.34
N SER A 112 -14.84 15.36 -8.03
CA SER A 112 -14.28 16.54 -7.32
C SER A 112 -14.51 16.31 -5.82
N GLN A 113 -13.45 16.10 -5.03
CA GLN A 113 -12.69 17.07 -4.24
C GLN A 113 -13.39 17.58 -2.95
N SER A 114 -12.69 17.40 -1.81
CA SER A 114 -12.71 18.19 -0.55
C SER A 114 -14.03 18.30 0.23
N ASP A 115 -14.09 18.40 1.55
CA ASP A 115 -13.17 18.33 2.70
C ASP A 115 -14.07 18.08 3.92
N ASP A 116 -13.52 17.44 4.96
CA ASP A 116 -14.13 17.38 6.29
C ASP A 116 -14.15 18.77 6.93
N GLU A 117 -15.30 19.44 7.01
CA GLU A 117 -15.59 20.45 8.03
C GLU A 117 -17.00 20.27 8.57
N ASP A 118 -17.09 20.03 9.90
CA ASP A 118 -18.25 20.08 10.78
C ASP A 118 -19.62 19.74 10.16
N MET A 119 -19.84 18.43 9.96
CA MET A 119 -21.16 17.89 9.60
C MET A 119 -22.17 18.12 10.73
N ASN A 120 -23.12 19.03 10.51
CA ASN A 120 -24.25 19.28 11.41
C ASN A 120 -25.04 17.97 11.65
N GLY A 121 -25.78 17.89 12.76
CA GLY A 121 -26.51 16.67 13.17
C GLY A 121 -27.43 16.07 12.07
N GLU A 122 -27.90 16.89 11.13
CA GLU A 122 -28.70 16.46 9.98
C GLU A 122 -27.90 15.68 8.91
N GLU A 123 -26.59 15.94 8.77
CA GLU A 123 -25.71 15.28 7.80
C GLU A 123 -25.22 13.91 8.33
N MET A 124 -25.06 13.80 9.65
CA MET A 124 -24.86 12.52 10.34
C MET A 124 -26.12 11.64 10.28
N ASP A 125 -27.31 12.25 10.38
CA ASP A 125 -28.57 11.53 10.25
C ASP A 125 -28.83 11.05 8.81
N THR A 126 -28.38 11.79 7.81
CA THR A 126 -28.40 11.31 6.41
C THR A 126 -27.39 10.20 6.17
N TYR A 127 -26.20 10.23 6.80
CA TYR A 127 -25.23 9.12 6.73
C TYR A 127 -25.73 7.85 7.45
N LYS A 128 -26.40 8.01 8.60
CA LYS A 128 -27.06 6.89 9.31
C LYS A 128 -28.24 6.34 8.52
N GLN A 129 -29.07 7.20 7.93
CA GLN A 129 -30.12 6.78 7.00
C GLN A 129 -29.53 6.13 5.75
N LEU A 130 -28.35 6.56 5.29
CA LEU A 130 -27.64 5.91 4.18
C LEU A 130 -27.24 4.48 4.57
N LYS A 131 -26.64 4.28 5.75
CA LYS A 131 -26.28 2.96 6.28
C LYS A 131 -27.51 2.05 6.46
N GLU A 132 -28.59 2.56 7.04
CA GLU A 132 -29.86 1.82 7.19
C GLU A 132 -30.45 1.44 5.84
N ARG A 133 -30.43 2.34 4.85
CA ARG A 133 -30.98 2.06 3.52
C ARG A 133 -30.12 1.07 2.73
N ILE A 134 -28.80 1.08 2.94
CA ILE A 134 -27.90 0.04 2.41
C ILE A 134 -28.25 -1.32 3.04
N SER A 135 -28.45 -1.38 4.36
CA SER A 135 -28.88 -2.58 5.09
C SER A 135 -30.22 -3.14 4.57
N LEU A 136 -31.17 -2.25 4.25
CA LEU A 136 -32.52 -2.62 3.80
C LEU A 136 -32.59 -3.12 2.35
N VAL A 137 -31.68 -2.68 1.47
CA VAL A 137 -31.65 -3.12 0.06
C VAL A 137 -30.72 -4.32 -0.15
N PHE A 138 -29.78 -4.54 0.77
CA PHE A 138 -29.07 -5.79 0.94
C PHE A 138 -29.57 -6.52 2.19
N PRO A 139 -30.80 -7.08 2.20
CA PRO A 139 -31.26 -7.88 3.33
C PRO A 139 -30.40 -9.15 3.38
N GLY A 140 -29.41 -9.16 4.27
CA GLY A 140 -28.26 -10.08 4.30
C GLY A 140 -26.92 -9.38 4.62
N LEU A 141 -26.89 -8.05 4.53
CA LEU A 141 -25.95 -7.15 5.19
C LEU A 141 -26.60 -6.66 6.50
N GLU A 142 -27.10 -7.57 7.33
CA GLU A 142 -27.47 -7.29 8.72
C GLU A 142 -26.59 -8.19 9.59
N ALA A 143 -26.05 -7.60 10.66
CA ALA A 143 -25.14 -8.24 11.59
C ALA A 143 -25.86 -9.35 12.39
N ASP A 144 -25.66 -10.62 12.03
CA ASP A 144 -26.07 -11.74 12.88
C ASP A 144 -25.07 -12.91 12.86
N GLY A 145 -24.31 -13.01 13.95
CA GLY A 145 -24.27 -14.22 14.76
C GLY A 145 -23.62 -15.51 14.24
N SER A 146 -23.04 -15.55 13.04
CA SER A 146 -22.09 -16.62 12.70
C SER A 146 -20.69 -16.04 12.58
N GLN A 147 -19.80 -16.46 13.49
CA GLN A 147 -18.36 -16.24 13.37
C GLN A 147 -17.89 -16.69 11.98
N SER A 148 -17.80 -15.74 11.06
CA SER A 148 -16.89 -15.82 9.94
C SER A 148 -16.16 -14.51 9.95
N ASP A 149 -15.00 -14.56 10.58
CA ASP A 149 -14.06 -13.47 10.71
C ASP A 149 -13.81 -12.84 9.34
N ASP A 150 -14.43 -11.68 9.09
CA ASP A 150 -13.84 -10.65 8.21
C ASP A 150 -12.62 -10.04 8.93
N GLU A 151 -11.76 -10.91 9.43
CA GLU A 151 -10.40 -10.58 9.80
C GLU A 151 -9.67 -10.23 8.50
N ASP A 152 -8.81 -9.22 8.56
CA ASP A 152 -7.68 -9.12 7.66
C ASP A 152 -7.14 -10.54 7.41
N MET A 153 -7.30 -11.08 6.18
CA MET A 153 -6.83 -12.44 5.86
C MET A 153 -5.35 -12.50 6.21
N ASN A 154 -5.10 -13.04 7.39
CA ASN A 154 -3.79 -13.22 7.95
C ASN A 154 -3.32 -14.61 7.54
N GLY A 155 -2.08 -14.69 7.13
CA GLY A 155 -1.49 -15.96 6.72
C GLY A 155 0.00 -15.92 6.93
N GLU A 156 0.61 -17.07 6.87
CA GLU A 156 2.06 -17.22 6.85
C GLU A 156 2.48 -17.64 5.45
N GLU A 157 3.52 -17.02 4.91
CA GLU A 157 4.06 -17.44 3.63
C GLU A 157 4.77 -18.79 3.78
N MET A 158 4.14 -19.86 3.30
CA MET A 158 4.68 -21.22 3.45
C MET A 158 5.61 -21.62 2.31
N ASP A 159 5.48 -20.98 1.16
CA ASP A 159 6.26 -21.28 -0.04
C ASP A 159 7.59 -20.52 -0.04
N THR A 160 8.63 -21.15 -0.60
CA THR A 160 9.96 -20.53 -0.76
C THR A 160 9.94 -19.31 -1.69
N TYR A 161 8.94 -19.23 -2.56
CA TYR A 161 8.75 -18.10 -3.47
C TYR A 161 7.28 -17.71 -3.60
N LYS A 162 7.02 -16.41 -3.68
CA LYS A 162 5.71 -15.85 -4.01
C LYS A 162 5.62 -15.55 -5.50
N GLN A 163 4.76 -16.25 -6.23
CA GLN A 163 4.48 -15.89 -7.62
C GLN A 163 3.56 -14.66 -7.68
N LEU A 164 3.92 -13.65 -8.48
CA LEU A 164 3.22 -12.36 -8.51
C LEU A 164 2.23 -12.21 -9.66
N LYS A 165 1.75 -13.35 -10.20
CA LYS A 165 0.85 -13.39 -11.37
C LYS A 165 -0.53 -12.78 -11.09
N GLU A 166 -1.01 -12.89 -9.84
CA GLU A 166 -2.34 -12.45 -9.41
C GLU A 166 -2.29 -11.02 -8.86
N ARG A 167 -3.44 -10.36 -8.81
CA ARG A 167 -3.55 -9.05 -8.19
C ARG A 167 -3.56 -9.22 -6.68
N ILE A 168 -2.52 -8.71 -6.00
CA ILE A 168 -2.34 -8.84 -4.56
C ILE A 168 -1.90 -7.50 -3.95
N SER A 169 -2.21 -7.31 -2.68
CA SER A 169 -1.83 -6.14 -1.89
C SER A 169 -1.61 -6.59 -0.45
N LEU A 170 -0.35 -6.80 -0.08
CA LEU A 170 0.04 -7.48 1.14
C LEU A 170 0.95 -6.60 1.99
N VAL A 171 0.70 -6.59 3.30
CA VAL A 171 1.60 -6.05 4.31
C VAL A 171 2.18 -7.23 5.09
N TYR A 172 3.48 -7.45 4.95
CA TYR A 172 4.21 -8.47 5.68
C TYR A 172 4.70 -7.95 7.03
N THR A 173 4.51 -8.75 8.07
CA THR A 173 5.12 -8.62 9.39
C THR A 173 6.07 -9.80 9.63
N ASN A 174 7.03 -9.64 10.55
CA ASN A 174 8.12 -10.60 10.74
C ASN A 174 8.93 -10.92 9.47
N ALA A 175 8.89 -10.02 8.47
CA ALA A 175 9.65 -10.13 7.25
C ALA A 175 11.17 -10.17 7.52
N PRO A 176 11.99 -10.77 6.64
CA PRO A 176 13.45 -10.62 6.75
C PRO A 176 13.89 -9.16 6.60
N ARG A 177 15.15 -8.87 6.88
CA ARG A 177 15.75 -7.54 6.64
C ARG A 177 15.87 -7.21 5.15
N SER A 178 15.86 -8.23 4.30
CA SER A 178 15.79 -8.10 2.86
C SER A 178 15.14 -9.32 2.23
N PHE A 179 14.48 -9.11 1.10
CA PHE A 179 13.97 -10.17 0.23
C PHE A 179 14.35 -9.84 -1.23
N THR A 180 14.27 -10.80 -2.13
CA THR A 180 14.68 -10.57 -3.53
C THR A 180 13.49 -10.69 -4.46
N LEU A 181 13.31 -9.69 -5.33
CA LEU A 181 12.46 -9.78 -6.50
C LEU A 181 13.26 -10.32 -7.67
N ILE A 182 12.74 -11.33 -8.35
CA ILE A 182 13.34 -11.90 -9.55
C ILE A 182 12.36 -11.78 -10.70
N ASP A 183 12.82 -11.15 -11.78
CA ASP A 183 12.12 -11.06 -13.04
C ASP A 183 12.83 -11.94 -14.07
N ARG A 184 12.19 -13.07 -14.40
CA ARG A 184 12.73 -14.03 -15.36
C ARG A 184 12.73 -13.50 -16.78
N GLY A 185 11.77 -12.67 -17.17
CA GLY A 185 11.67 -12.15 -18.54
C GLY A 185 12.71 -11.07 -18.81
N ARG A 186 13.10 -10.29 -17.80
CA ARG A 186 14.26 -9.39 -17.89
C ARG A 186 15.58 -10.06 -17.55
N ARG A 187 15.58 -11.28 -17.00
CA ARG A 187 16.76 -11.96 -16.42
C ARG A 187 17.45 -11.05 -15.40
N ASN A 188 16.66 -10.39 -14.57
CA ASN A 188 17.13 -9.42 -13.60
C ASN A 188 16.62 -9.77 -12.20
N SER A 189 17.33 -9.30 -11.19
CA SER A 189 16.93 -9.44 -9.79
C SER A 189 17.21 -8.15 -9.04
N ILE A 190 16.38 -7.84 -8.05
CA ILE A 190 16.58 -6.69 -7.17
C ILE A 190 16.41 -7.17 -5.74
N LEU A 191 17.41 -6.91 -4.91
CA LEU A 191 17.33 -7.06 -3.47
C LEU A 191 16.59 -5.85 -2.89
N VAL A 192 15.51 -6.11 -2.15
CA VAL A 192 14.72 -5.10 -1.44
C VAL A 192 15.06 -5.18 0.04
N GLY A 193 15.89 -4.25 0.51
CA GLY A 193 16.28 -4.09 1.90
C GLY A 193 15.40 -3.09 2.66
N ARG A 194 15.31 -3.29 3.97
CA ARG A 194 14.57 -2.41 4.88
C ARG A 194 15.43 -1.93 6.04
N ASN A 195 15.16 -0.72 6.52
CA ASN A 195 15.68 -0.19 7.77
C ASN A 195 14.61 0.59 8.55
N GLY A 196 14.62 0.52 9.88
CA GLY A 196 13.72 1.26 10.78
C GLY A 196 12.23 0.90 10.75
N PHE A 197 11.71 0.29 9.67
CA PHE A 197 10.33 -0.18 9.55
C PHE A 197 10.20 -1.65 9.90
N ASP A 198 9.14 -1.99 10.63
CA ASP A 198 8.81 -3.37 11.04
C ASP A 198 7.96 -4.11 10.00
N GLU A 199 7.34 -3.40 9.06
CA GLU A 199 6.49 -3.98 8.03
C GLU A 199 7.06 -3.74 6.63
N SER A 200 6.81 -4.70 5.74
CA SER A 200 7.15 -4.60 4.31
C SER A 200 5.90 -4.74 3.46
N TYR A 201 5.73 -3.86 2.48
CA TYR A 201 4.59 -3.86 1.57
C TYR A 201 4.97 -4.49 0.23
N LEU A 202 4.07 -5.31 -0.31
CA LEU A 202 4.19 -5.92 -1.63
C LEU A 202 2.85 -5.86 -2.36
N TYR A 203 2.86 -5.28 -3.55
CA TYR A 203 1.71 -5.19 -4.40
C TYR A 203 2.03 -5.64 -5.83
N SER A 204 1.15 -6.46 -6.38
CA SER A 204 1.13 -6.81 -7.80
C SER A 204 -0.20 -6.35 -8.40
N PRO A 205 -0.18 -5.65 -9.56
CA PRO A 205 -1.40 -5.37 -10.29
C PRO A 205 -2.02 -6.64 -10.92
N GLY A 206 -1.30 -7.76 -10.93
CA GLY A 206 -1.68 -8.99 -11.62
C GLY A 206 -1.41 -8.93 -13.13
N SER A 207 -1.46 -10.09 -13.78
CA SER A 207 -1.10 -10.21 -15.21
C SER A 207 -2.29 -10.08 -16.16
N ALA A 208 -3.51 -10.22 -15.62
CA ALA A 208 -4.73 -10.15 -16.41
C ALA A 208 -4.87 -8.78 -17.08
N GLY A 209 -4.93 -8.77 -18.40
CA GLY A 209 -5.10 -7.54 -19.19
C GLY A 209 -3.88 -6.62 -19.27
N ILE A 210 -2.72 -7.02 -18.73
CA ILE A 210 -1.48 -6.25 -18.79
C ILE A 210 -0.56 -6.84 -19.84
N GLU A 211 -0.22 -6.04 -20.85
CA GLU A 211 0.77 -6.42 -21.85
C GLU A 211 2.17 -6.50 -21.24
N ASN A 212 2.94 -7.50 -21.68
CA ASN A 212 4.34 -7.67 -21.27
C ASN A 212 5.16 -6.41 -21.63
N TYR A 213 6.07 -6.02 -20.74
CA TYR A 213 6.94 -4.86 -20.84
C TYR A 213 6.22 -3.51 -20.98
N SER A 214 4.91 -3.47 -20.73
CA SER A 214 4.15 -2.22 -20.69
C SER A 214 4.46 -1.40 -19.45
N LYS A 215 4.03 -0.12 -19.44
CA LYS A 215 4.14 0.74 -18.25
C LYS A 215 3.34 0.21 -17.03
N TYR A 216 2.43 -0.74 -17.24
CA TYR A 216 1.64 -1.37 -16.18
C TYR A 216 2.24 -2.71 -15.72
N ALA A 217 3.31 -3.18 -16.38
CA ALA A 217 4.10 -4.31 -15.92
C ALA A 217 5.08 -3.84 -14.83
N TYR A 218 4.57 -3.73 -13.60
CA TYR A 218 5.35 -3.36 -12.42
C TYR A 218 4.97 -4.21 -11.22
N ILE A 219 5.87 -4.25 -10.24
CA ILE A 219 5.60 -4.70 -8.87
C ILE A 219 5.90 -3.51 -7.95
N CYS A 220 4.98 -3.19 -7.05
CA CYS A 220 5.24 -2.16 -6.04
C CYS A 220 5.74 -2.83 -4.76
N VAL A 221 6.91 -2.39 -4.30
CA VAL A 221 7.53 -2.84 -3.05
C VAL A 221 7.79 -1.67 -2.15
N GLY A 222 7.68 -1.87 -0.85
CA GLY A 222 7.84 -0.78 0.08
C GLY A 222 8.13 -1.21 1.50
N GLN A 223 8.47 -0.21 2.31
CA GLN A 223 8.42 -0.33 3.76
C GLN A 223 7.21 0.43 4.28
N ALA A 224 6.54 -0.10 5.29
CA ALA A 224 5.30 0.46 5.80
C ALA A 224 5.26 0.46 7.33
N ALA A 225 4.41 1.34 7.86
CA ALA A 225 3.96 1.36 9.25
C ALA A 225 2.46 1.66 9.24
N VAL A 226 1.65 0.63 8.98
CA VAL A 226 0.19 0.74 8.85
C VAL A 226 -0.58 -0.17 9.79
N LEU A 227 0.00 -1.29 10.23
CA LEU A 227 -0.58 -2.15 11.26
C LEU A 227 -0.14 -1.66 12.64
N GLN A 228 1.14 -1.30 12.76
CA GLN A 228 1.76 -0.78 13.96
C GLN A 228 2.36 0.60 13.70
N PRO A 229 1.65 1.69 14.07
CA PRO A 229 2.17 3.05 13.95
C PRO A 229 3.48 3.24 14.71
N ILE A 230 4.40 4.01 14.14
CA ILE A 230 5.66 4.39 14.79
C ILE A 230 5.35 5.42 15.87
N VAL A 231 5.80 5.17 17.10
CA VAL A 231 5.66 6.10 18.23
C VAL A 231 6.98 6.81 18.48
N LEU A 232 7.04 8.10 18.15
CA LEU A 232 8.20 8.95 18.35
C LEU A 232 8.04 9.81 19.59
N LYS A 233 8.97 9.71 20.54
CA LYS A 233 8.91 10.42 21.82
C LYS A 233 9.16 11.93 21.66
N PRO A 234 8.83 12.75 22.67
CA PRO A 234 9.28 14.12 22.76
C PRO A 234 10.81 14.25 22.65
N GLU A 235 11.27 15.25 21.91
CA GLU A 235 12.69 15.56 21.66
C GLU A 235 13.51 14.42 21.02
N ASP A 236 12.84 13.54 20.27
CA ASP A 236 13.43 12.34 19.69
C ASP A 236 13.44 12.37 18.16
N VAL A 237 14.27 11.52 17.55
CA VAL A 237 14.43 11.39 16.10
C VAL A 237 14.34 9.93 15.69
N TRP A 238 13.42 9.62 14.78
CA TRP A 238 13.30 8.30 14.17
C TRP A 238 13.92 8.29 12.78
N LYS A 239 14.54 7.15 12.42
CA LYS A 239 15.11 6.92 11.09
C LYS A 239 14.67 5.57 10.54
N GLY A 240 14.24 5.56 9.29
CA GLY A 240 13.96 4.34 8.54
C GLY A 240 14.20 4.53 7.05
N GLY A 241 14.09 3.47 6.28
CA GLY A 241 14.37 3.53 4.86
C GLY A 241 14.22 2.22 4.11
N GLN A 242 14.36 2.33 2.79
CA GLN A 242 14.42 1.24 1.83
C GLN A 242 15.75 1.30 1.08
N TYR A 243 16.31 0.13 0.78
CA TYR A 243 17.45 0.02 -0.12
C TYR A 243 17.12 -0.96 -1.24
N LEU A 244 17.32 -0.56 -2.49
CA LEU A 244 17.17 -1.42 -3.65
C LEU A 244 18.55 -1.63 -4.24
N HIS A 245 18.94 -2.88 -4.44
CA HIS A 245 20.24 -3.21 -5.05
C HIS A 245 20.07 -4.22 -6.16
N ASN A 246 20.68 -3.93 -7.30
CA ASN A 246 20.70 -4.80 -8.46
C ASN A 246 22.08 -5.46 -8.57
N PRO A 247 22.23 -6.74 -8.20
CA PRO A 247 23.52 -7.42 -8.24
C PRO A 247 24.02 -7.73 -9.67
N ASN A 248 23.24 -7.40 -10.70
CA ASN A 248 23.58 -7.66 -12.11
C ASN A 248 24.06 -6.39 -12.85
N LEU A 249 24.23 -5.27 -12.16
CA LEU A 249 24.82 -4.05 -12.72
C LEU A 249 26.33 -4.01 -12.50
#